data_AF-A0A924RRQ2-F1
#
_entry.id   AF-A0A924RRQ2-F1
#
_cell.length_a   1.000
_cell.length_b   1.000
_cell.length_c   1.000
_cell.angle_alpha   90.00
_cell.angle_beta   90.00
_cell.angle_gamma   90.00
#
_symmetry.space_group_name_H-M   'P 1'
#
loop_
_entity.id
_entity.type
_entity.pdbx_description
1 polymer ?
#
loop_
_entity_poly.entity_id
_entity_poly.type
_entity_poly.pdbx_seq_one_letter_code
_entity_poly.pdbx_strand_id
1 'polypeptide(L)' 'MIFNFSEHATRRDLLQTAAAGVAAFSFGSYAQSTWPAKPVTLIVPFPAGGGTDAFARPLSALFAKQAGKPLIIDNRG' A
#
# COMPACT_ATOMS: atom_id res chain seq x y z
N MET A 1 -57.09 21.13 23.75
CA MET A 1 -55.64 20.91 23.60
C MET A 1 -55.46 20.10 22.32
N ILE A 2 -55.15 20.76 21.20
CA ILE A 2 -55.00 20.11 19.90
C ILE A 2 -53.49 20.04 19.64
N PHE A 3 -52.92 18.84 19.68
CA PHE A 3 -51.51 18.61 19.34
C PHE A 3 -51.38 18.63 17.83
N ASN A 4 -50.68 19.64 17.31
CA ASN A 4 -50.44 19.81 15.89
C ASN A 4 -49.16 19.05 15.52
N PHE A 5 -49.30 17.88 14.88
CA PHE A 5 -48.17 17.16 14.31
C PHE A 5 -47.85 17.73 12.93
N SER A 6 -46.81 18.56 12.86
CA SER A 6 -46.21 19.00 11.59
C SER A 6 -44.89 18.25 11.41
N GLU A 7 -44.94 17.03 10.86
CA GLU A 7 -43.74 16.31 10.42
C GLU A 7 -43.64 16.36 8.90
N HIS A 8 -43.03 17.43 8.38
CA HIS A 8 -42.58 17.46 7.01
C HIS A 8 -41.05 17.42 7.02
N ALA A 9 -40.49 16.24 6.73
CA ALA A 9 -39.06 16.09 6.50
C ALA A 9 -38.62 17.09 5.42
N THR A 10 -37.72 18.00 5.77
CA THR A 10 -37.27 19.06 4.86
C THR A 10 -36.14 18.55 3.98
N ARG A 11 -35.91 19.18 2.81
CA ARG A 11 -34.77 18.87 1.93
C ARG A 11 -33.42 18.92 2.67
N ARG A 12 -33.29 19.81 3.66
CA ARG A 12 -32.10 19.91 4.52
C ARG A 12 -31.91 18.67 5.38
N ASP A 13 -32.98 18.13 5.93
CA ASP A 13 -32.96 16.95 6.78
C ASP A 13 -32.50 15.70 6.00
N LEU A 14 -32.98 15.58 4.75
CA LEU A 14 -32.53 14.55 3.81
C LEU A 14 -31.04 14.69 3.46
N LEU A 15 -30.56 15.92 3.24
CA LEU A 15 -29.13 16.15 2.95
C LEU A 15 -28.24 15.86 4.16
N GLN A 16 -28.70 16.17 5.38
CA GLN A 16 -27.97 15.89 6.61
C GLN A 16 -27.86 14.39 6.88
N THR A 17 -28.96 13.64 6.73
CA THR A 17 -28.95 12.18 6.89
C THR A 17 -28.13 11.49 5.80
N ALA A 18 -28.19 11.95 4.55
CA ALA A 18 -27.36 11.43 3.47
C ALA A 18 -25.86 11.66 3.73
N ALA A 19 -25.48 12.87 4.16
CA ALA A 19 -24.09 13.18 4.49
C ALA A 19 -23.57 12.37 5.68
N ALA A 20 -24.38 12.18 6.73
CA ALA A 20 -24.05 11.34 7.86
C ALA A 20 -23.89 9.86 7.45
N GLY A 21 -24.76 9.38 6.55
CA GLY A 21 -24.67 8.03 5.97
C GLY A 21 -23.35 7.82 5.22
N VAL A 22 -22.93 8.76 4.39
CA VAL A 22 -21.66 8.67 3.64
C VAL A 22 -20.45 8.69 4.58
N ALA A 23 -20.47 9.51 5.63
CA ALA A 23 -19.38 9.56 6.61
C ALA A 23 -19.22 8.24 7.39
N ALA A 24 -20.30 7.49 7.61
CA ALA A 24 -20.24 6.17 8.24
C ALA A 24 -19.62 5.08 7.34
N PHE A 25 -19.56 5.30 6.02
CA PHE A 25 -18.90 4.40 5.05
C PHE A 25 -17.51 4.90 4.63
N SER A 26 -16.77 5.54 5.54
CA SER A 26 -15.36 5.84 5.30
C SER A 26 -14.58 4.53 5.19
N PHE A 27 -14.30 4.09 3.96
CA PHE A 27 -13.38 2.98 3.72
C PHE A 27 -12.00 3.40 4.21
N GLY A 28 -11.48 2.72 5.23
CA GLY A 28 -10.12 2.93 5.70
C GLY A 28 -9.14 2.84 4.53
N SER A 29 -8.17 3.76 4.47
CA SER A 29 -7.14 3.69 3.44
C SER A 29 -6.30 2.43 3.63
N TYR A 30 -6.25 1.57 2.62
CA TYR A 30 -5.30 0.47 2.58
C TYR A 30 -3.94 1.04 2.19
N ALA A 31 -3.18 1.50 3.18
CA ALA A 31 -1.78 1.84 2.97
C ALA A 31 -1.03 0.60 2.45
N GLN A 32 -0.17 0.78 1.44
CA GLN A 32 0.73 -0.29 1.00
C GLN A 32 1.61 -0.71 2.18
N SER A 33 1.81 -2.01 2.35
CA SER A 33 2.77 -2.53 3.34
C SER A 33 4.15 -1.90 3.14
N THR A 34 4.90 -1.69 4.22
CA THR A 34 6.28 -1.22 4.15
C THR A 34 7.08 -2.03 3.14
N TRP A 35 7.70 -1.33 2.20
CA TRP A 35 8.55 -1.96 1.20
C TRP A 35 9.82 -2.51 1.87
N PRO A 36 10.32 -3.69 1.47
CA PRO A 36 9.76 -4.61 0.47
C PRO A 36 8.76 -5.61 1.06
N ALA A 37 7.63 -5.81 0.37
CA ALA A 37 6.63 -6.82 0.75
C ALA A 37 7.06 -8.26 0.37
N LYS A 38 7.84 -8.38 -0.72
CA LYS A 38 8.26 -9.64 -1.37
C LYS A 38 9.76 -9.56 -1.73
N PRO A 39 10.41 -10.69 -2.05
CA PRO A 39 11.78 -10.67 -2.56
C PRO A 39 11.95 -9.69 -3.74
N VAL A 40 13.09 -9.02 -3.78
CA VAL A 40 13.45 -8.06 -4.85
C VAL A 40 14.45 -8.72 -5.77
N THR A 41 14.34 -8.51 -7.09
CA THR A 41 15.32 -9.03 -8.06
C THR A 41 16.24 -7.90 -8.52
N LEU A 42 17.54 -8.11 -8.40
CA LEU A 42 18.60 -7.27 -8.96
C LEU A 42 19.07 -7.88 -10.28
N ILE A 43 18.80 -7.18 -11.37
CA ILE A 43 19.28 -7.56 -12.70
C ILE A 43 20.74 -7.12 -12.85
N VAL A 44 21.63 -8.07 -13.14
CA VAL A 44 23.04 -7.80 -13.43
C VAL A 44 23.27 -8.04 -14.93
N PRO A 45 23.52 -7.00 -15.75
CA PRO A 45 23.61 -7.12 -17.21
C PRO A 45 24.99 -7.63 -17.68
N PHE A 46 25.55 -8.59 -16.94
CA PHE A 46 26.86 -9.19 -17.21
C PHE A 46 26.83 -10.67 -16.77
N PRO A 47 27.71 -11.51 -17.36
CA PRO A 47 27.85 -12.91 -16.96
C PRO A 47 28.10 -13.07 -15.45
N ALA A 48 27.61 -14.17 -14.89
CA ALA A 48 27.87 -14.54 -13.50
C ALA A 48 29.38 -14.71 -13.26
N GLY A 49 29.86 -14.32 -12.08
CA GLY A 49 31.28 -14.35 -11.72
C GLY A 49 32.11 -13.16 -12.23
N GLY A 50 31.55 -12.26 -13.03
CA GLY A 50 32.21 -11.00 -13.41
C GLY A 50 32.30 -9.99 -12.27
N GLY A 51 33.03 -8.88 -12.48
CA GLY A 51 33.21 -7.84 -11.46
C GLY A 51 31.89 -7.33 -10.87
N THR A 52 30.89 -7.10 -11.72
CA THR A 52 29.55 -6.63 -11.30
C THR A 52 28.84 -7.66 -10.40
N ASP A 53 28.94 -8.95 -10.70
CA ASP A 53 28.36 -10.02 -9.88
C ASP A 53 29.10 -10.15 -8.53
N ALA A 54 30.42 -9.97 -8.53
CA ALA A 54 31.22 -9.96 -7.30
C ALA A 54 30.82 -8.83 -6.35
N PHE A 55 30.41 -7.66 -6.87
CA PHE A 55 29.84 -6.57 -6.06
C PHE A 55 28.37 -6.83 -5.65
N ALA A 56 27.57 -7.45 -6.52
CA ALA A 56 26.16 -7.70 -6.27
C ALA A 56 25.93 -8.68 -5.09
N ARG A 57 26.79 -9.69 -4.93
CA ARG A 57 26.68 -10.72 -3.88
C ARG A 57 26.73 -10.16 -2.44
N PRO A 58 27.76 -9.39 -2.03
CA PRO A 58 27.78 -8.78 -0.70
C PRO A 58 26.66 -7.75 -0.52
N LEU A 59 26.29 -7.00 -1.57
CA LEU A 59 25.14 -6.09 -1.54
C LEU A 59 23.84 -6.83 -1.23
N SER A 60 23.60 -7.98 -1.85
CA SER A 60 22.43 -8.82 -1.60
C SER A 60 22.34 -9.27 -0.14
N ALA A 61 23.47 -9.69 0.45
CA ALA A 61 23.52 -10.07 1.86
C ALA A 61 23.19 -8.89 2.80
N LEU A 62 23.75 -7.71 2.53
CA LEU A 62 23.47 -6.51 3.31
C LEU A 62 22.00 -6.06 3.18
N PHE A 63 21.47 -6.10 1.96
CA PHE A 63 20.06 -5.80 1.72
C PHE A 63 19.16 -6.74 2.50
N ALA A 64 19.41 -8.05 2.46
CA ALA A 64 18.59 -9.02 3.18
C ALA A 64 18.61 -8.77 4.69
N LYS A 65 19.76 -8.39 5.25
CA LYS A 65 19.91 -8.03 6.67
C LYS A 65 19.12 -6.78 7.05
N GLN A 66 19.09 -5.76 6.18
CA GLN A 66 18.43 -4.48 6.46
C GLN A 66 16.93 -4.50 6.17
N ALA A 67 16.54 -5.10 5.04
CA ALA A 67 15.18 -5.08 4.52
C ALA A 67 14.33 -6.28 4.98
N GLY A 68 14.95 -7.32 5.55
CA GLY A 68 14.26 -8.54 5.99
C GLY A 68 13.65 -9.37 4.86
N LYS A 69 13.97 -9.04 3.59
CA LYS A 69 13.57 -9.78 2.40
C LYS A 69 14.79 -10.09 1.53
N PRO A 70 14.81 -11.22 0.81
CA PRO A 70 15.92 -11.56 -0.08
C PRO A 70 16.07 -10.56 -1.24
N LEU A 71 17.32 -10.30 -1.64
CA LEU A 71 17.67 -9.71 -2.93
C LEU A 71 18.19 -10.80 -3.86
N ILE A 72 17.40 -11.20 -4.84
CA ILE A 72 17.72 -12.25 -5.80
C ILE A 72 18.57 -11.64 -6.92
N ILE A 73 19.74 -12.19 -7.18
CA ILE A 73 20.59 -11.77 -8.30
C ILE A 73 20.17 -12.57 -9.54
N ASP A 74 19.85 -11.87 -10.62
CA ASP A 74 19.53 -12.43 -11.93
C ASP A 74 20.52 -11.88 -12.97
N ASN A 75 21.50 -12.70 -13.35
CA ASN A 75 22.50 -12.35 -14.34
C ASN A 75 21.91 -12.51 -15.75
N ARG A 76 21.86 -11.40 -16.50
CA ARG A 76 21.37 -11.32 -17.88
C ARG A 76 22.45 -10.75 -18.79
N GLY A 77 23.55 -11.48 -18.93
CA GLY A 77 24.69 -11.13 -19.78
C GLY A 77 25.08 -12.23 -20.75
#